data_AF-A0A955W2G3-F1
#
_entry.id   AF-A0A955W2G3-F1
#
_cell.length_a   1.000
_cell.length_b   1.000
_cell.length_c   1.000
_cell.angle_alpha   90.00
_cell.angle_beta   90.00
_cell.angle_gamma   90.00
#
_symmetry.space_group_name_H-M   'P 1'
#
loop_
_entity.id
_entity.type
_entity.pdbx_description
1 polymer ?
#
loop_
_entity_poly.entity_id
_entity_poly.type
_entity_poly.pdbx_seq_one_letter_code
_entity_poly.pdbx_strand_id
1 'polypeptide(L)'
;MDDAKRQLLPMLRQDIPPAPPKVERWTGDLIEETRALLSAVLPLADHELAFLDRLNGQGEIEASLLTADAGLQQRIATNPGLRWKALNVKKHVGSG
;
A
#
# COMPACT_ATOMS: atom_id res chain seq x y z
N MET A 1 -8.24 9.55 6.93
CA MET A 1 -8.24 10.97 6.51
C MET A 1 -7.62 11.88 7.57
N ASP A 2 -7.94 11.71 8.85
CA ASP A 2 -7.32 12.51 9.93
C ASP A 2 -5.80 12.33 10.06
N ASP A 3 -5.27 11.13 9.80
CA ASP A 3 -3.81 10.92 9.85
C ASP A 3 -3.07 11.64 8.73
N ALA A 4 -3.60 11.69 7.51
CA ALA A 4 -3.00 12.45 6.41
C ALA A 4 -2.94 13.95 6.75
N LYS A 5 -4.02 14.49 7.34
CA LYS A 5 -4.06 15.88 7.78
C LYS A 5 -3.09 16.17 8.93
N ARG A 6 -2.99 15.27 9.92
CA ARG A 6 -2.11 15.45 11.09
C ARG A 6 -0.63 15.23 10.79
N GLN A 7 -0.29 14.30 9.90
CA GLN A 7 1.09 13.85 9.71
C GLN A 7 1.73 14.45 8.45
N LEU A 8 0.97 14.64 7.37
CA LEU A 8 1.53 15.06 6.08
C LEU A 8 1.43 16.58 5.88
N LEU A 9 0.33 17.22 6.27
CA LEU A 9 0.18 18.68 6.09
C LEU A 9 1.28 19.50 6.76
N PRO A 10 1.73 19.20 8.00
CA PRO A 10 2.81 19.96 8.63
C PRO A 10 4.17 19.80 7.95
N MET A 11 4.33 18.77 7.12
CA MET A 11 5.58 18.49 6.39
C MET A 11 5.62 19.15 5.01
N LEU A 12 4.50 19.70 4.54
CA LEU A 12 4.45 20.45 3.29
C LEU A 12 4.99 21.85 3.50
N ARG A 13 5.71 22.38 2.52
CA ARG A 13 6.12 23.80 2.53
C ARG A 13 4.86 24.66 2.63
N GLN A 14 4.85 25.66 3.51
CA GLN A 14 3.63 26.41 3.89
C GLN A 14 2.96 27.16 2.72
N ASP A 15 3.67 27.29 1.62
CA ASP A 15 3.35 27.95 0.36
C ASP A 15 2.72 27.01 -0.69
N ILE A 16 2.55 25.72 -0.35
CA ILE A 16 1.99 24.67 -1.23
C ILE A 16 0.56 24.24 -0.84
N PRO A 17 0.20 24.00 0.44
CA PRO A 17 -1.10 23.44 0.76
C PRO A 17 -2.22 24.48 0.55
N PRO A 18 -3.32 24.11 -0.12
CA PRO A 18 -4.44 25.02 -0.32
C PRO A 18 -5.19 25.27 1.00
N ALA A 19 -5.94 26.37 1.06
CA ALA A 19 -6.68 26.77 2.26
C ALA A 19 -7.59 25.63 2.80
N PRO A 20 -7.90 25.61 4.11
CA PRO A 20 -8.54 24.48 4.82
C PRO A 20 -9.82 23.83 4.24
N PRO A 21 -10.67 24.45 3.40
CA PRO A 21 -11.76 23.70 2.74
C PRO A 21 -11.38 22.99 1.42
N LYS A 22 -10.13 23.11 0.95
CA LYS A 22 -9.66 22.55 -0.35
C LYS A 22 -8.70 21.38 -0.19
N VAL A 23 -8.34 21.03 1.05
CA VAL A 23 -7.31 20.03 1.36
C VAL A 23 -7.75 18.61 0.99
N GLU A 24 -9.02 18.23 1.21
CA GLU A 24 -9.49 16.88 0.84
C GLU A 24 -9.41 16.65 -0.66
N ARG A 25 -9.89 17.63 -1.44
CA ARG A 25 -9.84 17.56 -2.91
C ARG A 25 -8.41 17.50 -3.41
N TRP A 26 -7.54 18.37 -2.91
CA TRP A 26 -6.13 18.39 -3.30
C TRP A 26 -5.39 17.10 -2.93
N THR A 27 -5.66 16.53 -1.76
CA THR A 27 -5.11 15.22 -1.37
C THR A 27 -5.60 14.11 -2.30
N GLY A 28 -6.88 14.15 -2.68
CA GLY A 28 -7.47 13.22 -3.65
C GLY A 28 -6.79 13.33 -5.02
N ASP A 29 -6.65 14.56 -5.54
CA ASP A 29 -6.00 14.83 -6.82
C ASP A 29 -4.55 14.31 -6.83
N LEU A 30 -3.79 14.52 -5.75
CA LEU A 30 -2.42 14.00 -5.61
C LEU A 30 -2.35 12.47 -5.59
N ILE A 31 -3.30 11.81 -4.90
CA ILE A 31 -3.36 10.35 -4.86
C ILE A 31 -3.61 9.79 -6.25
N GLU A 32 -4.58 10.37 -6.97
CA GLU A 32 -4.93 9.93 -8.33
C GLU A 32 -3.80 10.19 -9.32
N GLU A 33 -3.17 11.35 -9.29
CA GLU A 33 -2.01 11.67 -10.13
C GLU A 33 -0.85 10.70 -9.86
N THR A 34 -0.53 10.46 -8.58
CA THR A 34 0.54 9.53 -8.19
C THR A 34 0.24 8.12 -8.68
N ARG A 35 -1.01 7.66 -8.54
CA ARG A 35 -1.44 6.34 -9.01
C ARG A 35 -1.33 6.21 -10.53
N ALA A 36 -1.75 7.24 -11.26
CA ALA A 36 -1.69 7.28 -12.71
C ALA A 36 -0.23 7.29 -13.23
N LEU A 37 0.68 8.01 -12.58
CA LEU A 37 2.09 8.01 -12.93
C LEU A 37 2.76 6.67 -12.58
N LEU A 38 2.43 6.10 -11.42
CA LEU A 38 2.97 4.80 -11.00
C LEU A 38 2.48 3.64 -11.86
N SER A 39 1.28 3.71 -12.46
CA SER A 39 0.78 2.62 -13.31
C SER A 39 1.65 2.36 -14.53
N ALA A 40 2.40 3.36 -15.01
CA ALA A 40 3.38 3.18 -16.09
C ALA A 40 4.66 2.46 -15.64
N VAL A 41 5.01 2.54 -14.35
CA VAL A 41 6.24 1.97 -13.78
C VAL A 41 5.98 0.60 -13.14
N LEU A 42 4.78 0.40 -12.61
CA LEU A 42 4.39 -0.82 -11.90
C LEU A 42 3.03 -1.33 -12.43
N PRO A 43 2.97 -1.86 -13.67
CA PRO A 43 1.74 -2.34 -14.29
C PRO A 43 1.35 -3.72 -13.74
N LEU A 44 0.93 -3.75 -12.47
CA LEU A 44 0.54 -4.97 -11.79
C LEU A 44 -0.75 -5.55 -12.40
N ALA A 45 -0.76 -6.85 -12.66
CA ALA A 45 -1.96 -7.59 -13.00
C ALA A 45 -2.89 -7.72 -11.77
N ASP A 46 -4.17 -7.98 -12.02
CA ASP A 46 -5.19 -8.08 -10.96
C ASP A 46 -4.81 -9.11 -9.87
N HIS A 47 -4.17 -10.22 -10.25
CA HIS A 47 -3.73 -11.24 -9.31
C HIS A 47 -2.56 -10.77 -8.43
N GLU A 48 -1.67 -9.93 -8.96
CA GLU A 48 -0.55 -9.35 -8.20
C GLU A 48 -1.05 -8.29 -7.23
N LEU A 49 -2.05 -7.50 -7.64
CA LEU A 49 -2.76 -6.57 -6.76
C LEU A 49 -3.46 -7.32 -5.62
N ALA A 50 -4.18 -8.40 -5.94
CA ALA A 50 -4.84 -9.23 -4.94
C ALA A 50 -3.84 -9.85 -3.94
N PHE A 51 -2.64 -10.22 -4.38
CA PHE A 51 -1.57 -10.65 -3.49
C PHE A 51 -1.16 -9.54 -2.52
N LEU A 52 -0.94 -8.32 -3.02
CA LEU A 52 -0.56 -7.18 -2.20
C LEU A 52 -1.66 -6.78 -1.21
N ASP A 53 -2.92 -6.85 -1.61
CA ASP A 53 -4.06 -6.55 -0.73
C ASP A 53 -4.15 -7.55 0.43
N ARG A 54 -3.98 -8.84 0.16
CA ARG A 54 -3.94 -9.87 1.22
C ARG A 54 -2.75 -9.69 2.14
N LEU A 55 -1.57 -9.42 1.60
CA LEU A 55 -0.36 -9.24 2.39
C LEU A 55 -0.44 -7.99 3.28
N ASN A 56 -0.86 -6.86 2.71
CA ASN A 56 -0.88 -5.58 3.41
C ASN A 56 -2.11 -5.40 4.30
N GLY A 57 -3.27 -5.96 3.92
CA GLY A 57 -4.51 -5.84 4.65
C GLY A 57 -4.71 -6.93 5.71
N GLN A 58 -4.40 -8.18 5.37
CA GLN A 58 -4.75 -9.35 6.20
C GLN A 58 -3.51 -10.03 6.79
N GLY A 59 -2.31 -9.70 6.30
CA GLY A 59 -1.07 -10.34 6.71
C GLY A 59 -1.01 -11.79 6.23
N GLU A 60 -1.55 -12.05 5.05
CA GLU A 60 -1.57 -13.37 4.42
C GLU A 60 -0.66 -13.40 3.19
N ILE A 61 0.08 -14.50 3.03
CA ILE A 61 0.97 -14.71 1.89
C ILE A 61 0.34 -15.77 0.99
N GLU A 62 -0.44 -15.34 -0.01
CA GLU A 62 -1.06 -16.22 -1.00
C GLU A 62 -0.19 -16.30 -2.26
N ALA A 63 0.91 -17.06 -2.18
CA ALA A 63 1.88 -17.15 -3.28
C ALA A 63 1.30 -17.72 -4.59
N SER A 64 0.21 -18.47 -4.51
CA SER A 64 -0.52 -19.02 -5.65
C SER A 64 -1.07 -17.95 -6.60
N LEU A 65 -1.27 -16.73 -6.09
CA LEU A 65 -1.68 -15.59 -6.90
C LEU A 65 -0.56 -15.09 -7.83
N LEU A 66 0.70 -15.29 -7.48
CA LEU A 66 1.84 -14.78 -8.26
C LEU A 66 2.40 -15.79 -9.27
N THR A 67 2.27 -17.09 -8.99
CA THR A 67 2.86 -18.12 -9.82
C THR A 67 2.24 -19.48 -9.54
N ALA A 68 2.20 -20.35 -10.56
CA ALA A 68 1.81 -21.75 -10.44
C ALA A 68 2.99 -22.68 -10.08
N ASP A 69 4.23 -22.19 -10.11
CA ASP A 69 5.41 -22.99 -9.80
C ASP A 69 5.53 -23.25 -8.29
N ALA A 70 5.44 -24.51 -7.89
CA ALA A 70 5.45 -24.91 -6.49
C ALA A 70 6.76 -24.53 -5.75
N GLY A 71 7.91 -24.55 -6.46
CA GLY A 71 9.19 -24.18 -5.87
C GLY A 71 9.26 -22.68 -5.56
N LEU A 72 8.80 -21.84 -6.48
CA LEU A 72 8.70 -20.40 -6.30
C LEU A 72 7.66 -20.05 -5.24
N GLN A 73 6.50 -20.71 -5.22
CA GLN A 73 5.50 -20.52 -4.17
C GLN A 73 6.10 -20.78 -2.78
N GLN A 74 6.85 -21.87 -2.62
CA GLN A 74 7.50 -22.19 -1.35
C GLN A 74 8.54 -21.13 -0.95
N ARG A 75 9.31 -20.62 -1.92
CA ARG A 75 10.30 -19.55 -1.66
C ARG A 75 9.65 -18.24 -1.25
N ILE A 76 8.51 -17.90 -1.86
CA ILE A 76 7.71 -16.71 -1.52
C ILE A 76 7.13 -16.88 -0.11
N ALA A 77 6.49 -18.02 0.19
CA ALA A 77 5.89 -18.31 1.49
C ALA A 77 6.90 -18.29 2.64
N THR A 78 8.14 -18.73 2.37
CA THR A 78 9.21 -18.78 3.37
C THR A 78 10.09 -17.53 3.42
N ASN A 79 9.84 -16.55 2.55
CA ASN A 79 10.64 -15.33 2.50
C ASN A 79 10.59 -14.57 3.85
N PRO A 80 11.73 -14.30 4.50
CA PRO A 80 11.76 -13.64 5.81
C PRO A 80 11.11 -12.26 5.83
N GLY A 81 11.29 -11.46 4.76
CA GLY A 81 10.72 -10.11 4.65
C GLY A 81 9.20 -10.14 4.53
N LEU A 82 8.66 -11.05 3.71
CA LEU A 82 7.21 -11.23 3.57
C LEU A 82 6.58 -11.75 4.87
N ARG A 83 7.22 -12.69 5.55
CA ARG A 83 6.76 -13.20 6.85
C ARG A 83 6.77 -12.12 7.92
N TRP A 84 7.80 -11.28 7.94
CA TRP A 84 7.85 -10.14 8.86
C TRP A 84 6.75 -9.12 8.57
N LYS A 85 6.50 -8.80 7.30
CA LYS A 85 5.42 -7.90 6.88
C LYS A 85 4.05 -8.45 7.30
N ALA A 86 3.78 -9.72 7.01
CA ALA A 86 2.57 -10.42 7.41
C ALA A 86 2.36 -10.41 8.93
N LEU A 87 3.42 -10.65 9.70
CA LEU A 87 3.38 -10.59 11.16
C LEU A 87 3.07 -9.18 11.67
N ASN A 88 3.67 -8.15 11.07
CA ASN A 88 3.42 -6.77 11.48
C ASN A 88 1.99 -6.33 11.22
N VAL A 89 1.42 -6.74 10.09
CA VAL A 89 0.01 -6.49 9.78
C VAL A 89 -0.85 -7.12 10.86
N LYS A 90 -0.64 -8.40 11.19
CA LYS A 90 -1.40 -9.08 12.26
C LYS A 90 -1.24 -8.44 13.65
N LYS A 91 -0.07 -7.85 13.94
CA LYS A 91 0.21 -7.19 15.23
C LYS A 91 -0.35 -5.78 15.34
N HIS A 92 -0.50 -5.05 14.24
CA HIS A 92 -0.81 -3.61 14.28
C HIS A 92 -2.08 -3.21 13.53
N VAL A 93 -2.61 -4.04 12.63
CA VAL A 93 -3.90 -3.80 11.96
C VAL A 93 -5.10 -4.15 12.85
N GLY A 94 -4.87 -4.81 14.01
CA GLY A 94 -5.88 -5.02 15.05
C GLY A 94 -6.08 -3.86 16.03
N SER A 95 -5.33 -2.75 15.92
CA SER A 95 -5.38 -1.62 16.87
C SER A 95 -5.66 -0.26 16.20
N GLY A 96 -6.26 -0.26 15.01
CA GLY A 96 -6.70 0.95 14.31
C GLY A 96 -8.20 1.16 14.41
#